data_AF-A0AAN0KEK6-F1
#
_entry.id   AF-A0AAN0KEK6-F1
#
_cell.length_a   1.000
_cell.length_b   1.000
_cell.length_c   1.000
_cell.angle_alpha   90.00
_cell.angle_beta   90.00
_cell.angle_gamma   90.00
#
_symmetry.space_group_name_H-M   'P 1'
#
loop_
_entity.id
_entity.type
_entity.pdbx_description
1 polymer ?
#
loop_
_entity_poly.entity_id
_entity_poly.type
_entity_poly.pdbx_seq_one_letter_code
_entity_poly.pdbx_strand_id
1 'polypeptide(L)'
;MSEESGTETPLSSLLPKYVTRVLARNEITNVEGVRKAYPYELLNLWGLGLLRFRQIETVLFPGQFYIPERSYRPIKRVKSSSLNGVLSPATVQALARGGLFTAEQLVEFEPKDLLKIEGFGPAKLREIEKIFYPSKR
;
A
#
# COMPACT_ATOMS: atom_id res chain seq x y z
N MET A 1 6.04 -44.47 7.73
CA MET A 1 4.93 -43.56 8.02
C MET A 1 5.51 -42.47 8.89
N SER A 2 5.86 -41.33 8.31
CA SER A 2 6.50 -40.24 9.03
C SER A 2 5.41 -39.33 9.60
N GLU A 3 5.19 -39.41 10.91
CA GLU A 3 4.44 -38.41 11.66
C GLU A 3 5.40 -37.25 11.97
N GLU A 4 5.46 -36.26 11.08
CA GLU A 4 6.04 -34.96 11.43
C GLU A 4 4.99 -34.18 12.22
N SER A 5 4.92 -34.41 13.53
CA SER A 5 4.23 -33.52 14.46
C SER A 5 5.06 -32.24 14.63
N GLY A 6 5.06 -31.41 13.60
CA GLY A 6 5.60 -30.04 13.66
C GLY A 6 4.74 -29.22 14.61
N THR A 7 5.39 -28.55 15.56
CA THR A 7 4.78 -27.62 16.51
C THR A 7 4.31 -26.36 15.79
N GLU A 8 3.23 -26.49 15.03
CA GLU A 8 2.60 -25.36 14.34
C GLU A 8 1.99 -24.42 15.37
N THR A 9 2.64 -23.26 15.58
CA THR A 9 2.12 -22.26 16.50
C THR A 9 0.74 -21.80 16.02
N PRO A 10 -0.33 -21.98 16.81
CA PRO A 10 -1.67 -21.67 16.36
C PRO A 10 -1.84 -20.15 16.22
N LEU A 11 -2.39 -19.69 15.09
CA LEU A 11 -2.58 -18.26 14.83
C LEU A 11 -3.51 -17.57 15.84
N SER A 12 -4.34 -18.35 16.55
CA SER A 12 -5.30 -17.87 17.55
C SER A 12 -4.67 -17.23 18.79
N SER A 13 -3.41 -17.56 19.11
CA SER A 13 -2.71 -16.93 20.24
C SER A 13 -2.02 -15.63 19.87
N LEU A 14 -1.79 -15.37 18.58
CA LEU A 14 -0.97 -14.26 18.08
C LEU A 14 -1.80 -13.15 17.41
N LEU A 15 -2.86 -13.52 16.70
CA LEU A 15 -3.63 -12.59 15.87
C LEU A 15 -5.05 -12.38 16.40
N PRO A 16 -5.68 -11.22 16.13
CA PRO A 16 -7.07 -10.98 16.52
C PRO A 16 -8.03 -12.03 15.93
N LYS A 17 -9.06 -12.41 16.68
CA LYS A 17 -10.06 -13.45 16.32
C LYS A 17 -10.68 -13.29 14.92
N TYR A 18 -10.83 -12.04 14.46
CA TYR A 18 -11.34 -11.78 13.11
C TYR A 18 -10.31 -12.12 12.02
N VAL A 19 -9.04 -11.76 12.24
CA VAL A 19 -7.93 -12.04 11.30
C VAL A 19 -7.74 -13.54 11.16
N THR A 20 -7.73 -14.27 12.27
CA THR A 20 -7.60 -15.73 12.27
C THR A 20 -8.75 -16.42 11.55
N ARG A 21 -9.99 -15.89 11.67
CA ARG A 21 -11.15 -16.39 10.92
C ARG A 21 -11.01 -16.15 9.41
N VAL A 22 -10.50 -14.99 9.00
CA VAL A 22 -10.26 -14.69 7.58
C VAL A 22 -9.19 -15.62 7.01
N LEU A 23 -8.09 -15.83 7.75
CA LEU A 23 -7.02 -16.75 7.34
C LEU A 23 -7.52 -18.20 7.25
N ALA A 24 -8.26 -18.68 8.26
CA ALA A 24 -8.79 -20.04 8.28
C ALA A 24 -9.80 -20.31 7.14
N ARG A 25 -10.59 -19.30 6.73
CA ARG A 25 -11.49 -19.41 5.57
C ARG A 25 -10.75 -19.59 4.24
N ASN A 26 -9.47 -19.21 4.19
CA ASN A 26 -8.61 -19.36 3.03
C ASN A 26 -7.54 -20.44 3.29
N GLU A 27 -7.85 -21.41 4.16
CA GLU A 27 -7.01 -22.59 4.44
C GLU A 27 -5.63 -22.26 5.07
N ILE A 28 -5.46 -21.04 5.60
CA ILE A 28 -4.24 -20.63 6.32
C ILE A 28 -4.50 -20.76 7.83
N THR A 29 -3.99 -21.83 8.43
CA THR A 29 -4.23 -22.18 9.85
C THR A 29 -3.01 -22.02 10.75
N ASN A 30 -1.81 -21.96 10.18
CA ASN A 30 -0.53 -21.93 10.88
C ASN A 30 0.35 -20.74 10.44
N VAL A 31 1.39 -20.44 11.22
CA VAL A 31 2.32 -19.33 10.95
C VAL A 31 3.10 -19.55 9.65
N GLU A 32 3.46 -20.79 9.32
CA GLU A 32 4.22 -21.10 8.10
C GLU A 32 3.42 -20.83 6.82
N GLY A 33 2.12 -21.16 6.83
CA GLY A 33 1.19 -20.84 5.77
C GLY A 33 1.04 -19.33 5.57
N VAL A 34 1.04 -18.55 6.66
CA VAL A 34 1.06 -17.08 6.57
C VAL A 34 2.37 -16.58 5.95
N ARG A 35 3.52 -17.17 6.30
CA ARG A 35 4.82 -16.82 5.70
C ARG A 35 4.89 -17.14 4.21
N LYS A 36 4.30 -18.25 3.78
CA LYS A 36 4.24 -18.65 2.37
C LYS A 36 3.31 -17.74 1.54
N ALA A 37 2.17 -17.34 2.12
CA ALA A 37 1.19 -16.48 1.46
C ALA A 37 1.61 -14.99 1.42
N TYR A 38 2.58 -14.60 2.23
CA TYR A 38 3.06 -13.22 2.27
C TYR A 38 3.87 -12.86 1.01
N PRO A 39 3.72 -11.63 0.46
CA PRO A 39 2.76 -10.59 0.81
C PRO A 39 1.48 -10.61 -0.05
N TYR A 40 1.57 -11.12 -1.28
CA TYR A 40 0.55 -10.93 -2.31
C TYR A 40 -0.74 -11.72 -2.06
N GLU A 41 -0.63 -12.99 -1.68
CA GLU A 41 -1.82 -13.83 -1.46
C GLU A 41 -2.63 -13.31 -0.27
N LEU A 42 -1.93 -12.93 0.81
CA LEU A 42 -2.55 -12.31 1.99
C LEU A 42 -3.32 -11.02 1.64
N LEU A 43 -2.72 -10.12 0.85
CA LEU A 43 -3.38 -8.87 0.46
C LEU A 43 -4.63 -9.10 -0.41
N ASN A 44 -4.65 -10.18 -1.19
CA ASN A 44 -5.76 -10.55 -2.05
C ASN A 44 -6.88 -11.31 -1.31
N LEU A 45 -6.68 -11.68 -0.04
CA LEU A 45 -7.71 -12.36 0.73
C LEU A 45 -8.92 -11.46 0.98
N TRP A 46 -10.09 -12.00 0.65
CA TRP A 46 -11.35 -11.31 0.89
C TRP A 46 -11.57 -11.09 2.40
N GLY A 47 -11.76 -9.83 2.78
CA GLY A 47 -12.02 -9.43 4.16
C GLY A 47 -10.78 -9.13 5.02
N LEU A 48 -9.55 -9.32 4.50
CA LEU A 48 -8.34 -8.94 5.22
C LEU A 48 -8.07 -7.44 5.06
N GLY A 49 -7.98 -6.94 3.83
CA GLY A 49 -7.70 -5.53 3.55
C GLY A 49 -6.41 -5.01 4.20
N LEU A 50 -6.03 -3.76 3.89
CA LEU A 50 -4.71 -3.25 4.30
C LEU A 50 -4.55 -3.18 5.83
N LEU A 51 -5.60 -2.80 6.56
CA LEU A 51 -5.53 -2.67 8.02
C LEU A 51 -5.19 -3.99 8.71
N ARG A 52 -5.86 -5.09 8.35
CA ARG A 52 -5.61 -6.39 8.99
C ARG A 52 -4.34 -7.04 8.46
N PHE A 53 -4.00 -6.77 7.19
CA PHE A 53 -2.68 -7.11 6.66
C PHE A 53 -1.56 -6.47 7.50
N ARG A 54 -1.69 -5.18 7.88
CA ARG A 54 -0.72 -4.54 8.80
C ARG A 54 -0.65 -5.21 10.17
N GLN A 55 -1.77 -5.67 10.72
CA GLN A 55 -1.78 -6.39 12.00
C GLN A 55 -0.96 -7.70 11.91
N ILE A 56 -1.07 -8.40 10.78
CA ILE A 56 -0.26 -9.60 10.52
C ILE A 56 1.22 -9.24 10.46
N GLU A 57 1.59 -8.21 9.69
CA GLU A 57 2.98 -7.75 9.58
C GLU A 57 3.59 -7.39 10.93
N THR A 58 2.86 -6.62 11.76
CA THR A 58 3.37 -6.19 13.07
C THR A 58 3.69 -7.35 14.01
N VAL A 59 2.98 -8.48 13.87
CA VAL A 59 3.12 -9.63 14.77
C VAL A 59 4.06 -10.69 14.20
N LEU A 60 3.92 -11.02 12.92
CA LEU A 60 4.62 -12.15 12.29
C LEU A 60 5.84 -11.74 11.45
N PHE A 61 5.94 -10.46 11.07
CA PHE A 61 7.02 -9.95 10.22
C PHE A 61 7.61 -8.64 10.80
N PRO A 62 8.10 -8.63 12.05
CA PRO A 62 8.66 -7.43 12.65
C PRO A 62 9.81 -6.89 11.79
N GLY A 63 9.73 -5.62 11.43
CA GLY A 63 10.72 -4.95 10.57
C GLY A 63 10.52 -5.13 9.06
N GLN A 64 9.58 -5.97 8.62
CA GLN A 64 9.15 -6.01 7.21
C GLN A 64 7.88 -5.19 7.05
N PHE A 65 7.84 -4.36 6.00
CA PHE A 65 6.69 -3.55 5.68
C PHE A 65 6.48 -3.56 4.17
N TYR A 66 5.63 -4.46 3.71
CA TYR A 66 5.29 -4.53 2.29
C TYR A 66 4.44 -3.33 1.91
N ILE A 67 4.86 -2.62 0.87
CA ILE A 67 4.10 -1.51 0.31
C ILE A 67 3.53 -2.00 -1.01
N PRO A 68 2.23 -2.31 -1.10
CA PRO A 68 1.64 -2.71 -2.38
C PRO A 68 1.85 -1.60 -3.39
N GLU A 69 2.27 -2.00 -4.60
CA GLU A 69 2.31 -1.09 -5.74
C GLU A 69 0.90 -0.57 -5.98
N ARG A 70 0.75 0.74 -5.89
CA ARG A 70 -0.55 1.38 -6.06
C ARG A 70 -0.79 1.56 -7.55
N SER A 71 -1.48 0.61 -8.18
CA SER A 71 -2.04 0.83 -9.51
C SER A 71 -3.31 1.67 -9.39
N TYR A 72 -3.22 2.93 -9.78
CA TYR A 72 -4.37 3.82 -9.77
C TYR A 72 -5.11 3.80 -11.10
N ARG A 73 -6.44 3.67 -11.05
CA ARG A 73 -7.26 3.88 -12.25
C ARG A 73 -7.14 5.34 -12.70
N PRO A 74 -6.84 5.60 -13.99
CA PRO A 74 -6.74 6.97 -14.51
C PRO A 74 -8.02 7.77 -14.29
N ILE A 75 -7.88 9.08 -14.05
CA ILE A 75 -9.03 9.98 -13.93
C ILE A 75 -9.51 10.34 -15.33
N LYS A 76 -10.76 10.01 -15.65
CA LYS A 76 -11.36 10.30 -16.97
C LYS A 76 -11.31 11.79 -17.37
N ARG A 77 -11.26 12.71 -16.41
CA ARG A 77 -11.20 14.16 -16.65
C ARG A 77 -9.80 14.68 -16.95
N VAL A 78 -8.75 13.92 -16.65
CA VAL A 78 -7.34 14.33 -16.85
C VAL A 78 -6.63 13.31 -17.76
N LYS A 79 -7.28 12.84 -18.82
CA LYS A 79 -6.84 11.67 -19.62
C LYS A 79 -5.42 11.77 -20.21
N SER A 80 -4.93 12.97 -20.50
CA SER A 80 -3.61 13.20 -21.14
C SER A 80 -2.47 13.43 -20.15
N SER A 81 -2.73 13.40 -18.84
CA SER A 81 -1.67 13.61 -17.86
C SER A 81 -0.80 12.37 -17.73
N SER A 82 0.52 12.53 -17.87
CA SER A 82 1.52 11.49 -17.62
C SER A 82 1.64 11.11 -16.14
N LEU A 83 0.93 11.83 -15.26
CA LEU A 83 0.85 11.56 -13.82
C LEU A 83 -0.24 10.53 -13.48
N ASN A 84 -1.16 10.21 -14.41
CA ASN A 84 -2.14 9.15 -14.20
C ASN A 84 -1.47 7.78 -14.03
N GLY A 85 -2.01 6.96 -13.13
CA GLY A 85 -1.47 5.63 -12.85
C GLY A 85 -0.20 5.65 -12.00
N VAL A 86 0.56 6.75 -12.00
CA VAL A 86 1.75 6.96 -11.18
C VAL A 86 1.39 7.55 -9.81
N LEU A 87 0.53 8.59 -9.79
CA LEU A 87 0.06 9.24 -8.58
C LEU A 87 -1.40 8.89 -8.28
N SER A 88 -1.82 9.08 -7.02
CA SER A 88 -3.21 8.85 -6.65
C SER A 88 -4.17 9.76 -7.43
N PRO A 89 -5.42 9.32 -7.70
CA PRO A 89 -6.41 10.16 -8.36
C PRO A 89 -6.62 11.50 -7.63
N ALA A 90 -6.59 11.49 -6.30
CA ALA A 90 -6.72 12.71 -5.51
C ALA A 90 -5.53 13.66 -5.73
N THR A 91 -4.31 13.13 -5.86
CA THR A 91 -3.10 13.91 -6.14
C THR A 91 -3.10 14.44 -7.57
N VAL A 92 -3.36 13.59 -8.57
CA VAL A 92 -3.47 14.02 -9.99
C VAL A 92 -4.54 15.09 -10.16
N GLN A 93 -5.70 14.96 -9.49
CA GLN A 93 -6.74 15.98 -9.56
C GLN A 93 -6.32 17.30 -8.92
N ALA A 94 -5.59 17.26 -7.80
CA ALA A 94 -5.08 18.47 -7.16
C ALA A 94 -4.03 19.17 -8.04
N LEU A 95 -3.08 18.41 -8.60
CA LEU A 95 -2.08 18.94 -9.54
C LEU A 95 -2.73 19.55 -10.79
N ALA A 96 -3.75 18.89 -11.34
CA ALA A 96 -4.49 19.42 -12.49
C ALA A 96 -5.20 20.75 -12.18
N ARG A 97 -5.68 20.98 -10.94
CA ARG A 97 -6.21 22.30 -10.52
C ARG A 97 -5.13 23.37 -10.48
N GLY A 98 -3.91 22.98 -10.13
CA GLY A 98 -2.71 23.84 -10.19
C GLY A 98 -2.11 23.98 -11.59
N GLY A 99 -2.73 23.43 -12.64
CA GLY A 99 -2.22 23.49 -14.00
C GLY A 99 -1.07 22.53 -14.31
N LEU A 100 -0.77 21.58 -13.43
CA LEU A 100 0.30 20.60 -13.59
C LEU A 100 -0.25 19.29 -14.14
N PHE A 101 0.18 18.92 -15.34
CA PHE A 101 -0.30 17.75 -16.07
C PHE A 101 0.79 16.73 -16.37
N THR A 102 2.07 17.09 -16.31
CA THR A 102 3.17 16.18 -16.65
C THR A 102 4.22 16.05 -15.55
N ALA A 103 5.00 14.97 -15.62
CA ALA A 103 6.13 14.74 -14.71
C ALA A 103 7.21 15.81 -14.86
N GLU A 104 7.46 16.29 -16.08
CA GLU A 104 8.45 17.33 -16.38
C GLU A 104 8.06 18.64 -15.69
N GLN A 105 6.81 19.08 -15.87
CA GLN A 105 6.27 20.26 -15.18
C GLN A 105 6.34 20.10 -13.67
N LEU A 106 6.11 18.89 -13.16
CA LEU A 106 6.17 18.63 -11.73
C LEU A 106 7.59 18.81 -11.19
N VAL A 107 8.60 18.19 -11.81
CA VAL A 107 10.00 18.21 -11.35
C VAL A 107 10.60 19.62 -11.39
N GLU A 108 10.14 20.48 -12.29
CA GLU A 108 10.53 21.90 -12.36
C GLU A 108 10.04 22.72 -11.16
N PHE A 109 8.98 22.27 -10.46
CA PHE A 109 8.48 22.96 -9.28
C PHE A 109 9.28 22.62 -8.04
N GLU A 110 9.43 23.60 -7.15
CA GLU A 110 9.92 23.30 -5.80
C GLU A 110 8.82 22.62 -4.97
N PRO A 111 9.15 21.58 -4.17
CA PRO A 111 8.18 20.87 -3.34
C PRO A 111 7.33 21.79 -2.44
N LYS A 112 7.92 22.88 -1.94
CA LYS A 112 7.22 23.87 -1.11
C LYS A 112 6.15 24.65 -1.87
N ASP A 113 6.30 24.85 -3.17
CA ASP A 113 5.34 25.59 -4.00
C ASP A 113 4.12 24.73 -4.33
N LEU A 114 4.27 23.40 -4.34
CA LEU A 114 3.14 22.47 -4.48
C LEU A 114 2.13 22.61 -3.32
N LEU A 115 2.60 22.95 -2.11
CA LEU A 115 1.74 23.20 -0.95
C LEU A 115 0.85 24.44 -1.10
N LYS A 116 1.11 25.31 -2.08
CA LYS A 116 0.26 26.47 -2.38
C LYS A 116 -0.97 26.11 -3.21
N ILE A 117 -1.02 24.91 -3.79
CA ILE A 117 -2.15 24.44 -4.60
C ILE A 117 -3.34 24.12 -3.70
N GLU A 118 -4.53 24.57 -4.07
CA GLU A 118 -5.75 24.33 -3.30
C GLU A 118 -6.06 22.82 -3.16
N GLY A 119 -6.29 22.38 -1.92
CA GLY A 119 -6.53 20.97 -1.60
C GLY A 119 -5.27 20.09 -1.68
N PHE A 120 -4.09 20.71 -1.82
CA PHE A 120 -2.80 20.05 -1.78
C PHE A 120 -2.20 20.11 -0.38
N GLY A 121 -1.97 18.94 0.23
CA GLY A 121 -1.54 18.83 1.62
C GLY A 121 -0.33 17.92 1.79
N PRO A 122 0.22 17.82 3.01
CA PRO A 122 1.48 17.12 3.28
C PRO A 122 1.46 15.64 2.89
N ALA A 123 0.30 14.97 2.95
CA ALA A 123 0.16 13.58 2.51
C ALA A 123 0.39 13.42 0.99
N LYS A 124 -0.08 14.38 0.18
CA LYS A 124 0.12 14.38 -1.28
C LYS A 124 1.55 14.75 -1.63
N LEU A 125 2.12 15.71 -0.90
CA LEU A 125 3.52 16.08 -1.06
C LEU A 125 4.44 14.88 -0.82
N ARG A 126 4.23 14.13 0.27
CA ARG A 126 5.00 12.92 0.57
C ARG A 126 4.86 11.83 -0.50
N GLU A 127 3.69 11.70 -1.13
CA GLU A 127 3.48 10.78 -2.25
C GLU A 127 4.36 11.18 -3.44
N ILE A 128 4.39 12.46 -3.78
CA ILE A 128 5.21 13.00 -4.87
C ILE A 128 6.71 12.89 -4.55
N GLU A 129 7.14 13.28 -3.35
CA GLU A 129 8.54 13.19 -2.92
C GLU A 129 9.09 11.78 -3.04
N LYS A 130 8.29 10.77 -2.65
CA LYS A 130 8.70 9.37 -2.76
C LYS A 130 8.98 8.93 -4.20
N ILE A 131 8.28 9.50 -5.18
CA ILE A 131 8.32 9.05 -6.58
C ILE A 131 9.23 9.94 -7.43
N PHE A 132 9.13 11.26 -7.28
CA PHE A 132 9.77 12.26 -8.14
C PHE A 132 10.93 13.01 -7.46
N TYR A 133 11.02 13.00 -6.11
CA TYR A 133 12.12 13.64 -5.38
C TYR A 133 12.78 12.74 -4.33
N PRO A 134 13.17 11.49 -4.67
CA PRO A 134 13.66 10.51 -3.68
C PRO A 134 14.91 10.99 -2.92
N SER A 135 15.70 11.89 -3.52
CA SER A 135 16.98 12.38 -2.99
C SER A 135 16.90 13.69 -2.19
N LYS A 136 15.71 14.31 -2.05
CA LYS A 136 15.53 15.60 -1.35
C LYS A 136 14.99 15.44 0.08
N ARG A 137 15.27 14.31 0.74
CA ARG A 137 14.83 14.01 2.11
C ARG A 137 15.70 14.67 3.16
#